data_AF-A0A945TQ15-F1
#
_entry.id   AF-A0A945TQ15-F1
#
_cell.length_a   1.000
_cell.length_b   1.000
_cell.length_c   1.000
_cell.angle_alpha   90.00
_cell.angle_beta   90.00
_cell.angle_gamma   90.00
#
_symmetry.space_group_name_H-M   'P 1'
#
loop_
_entity.id
_entity.type
_entity.pdbx_description
1 polymer ?
#
loop_
_entity_poly.entity_id
_entity_poly.type
_entity_poly.pdbx_seq_one_letter_code
_entity_poly.pdbx_strand_id
1 'polypeptide(L)'
;MSAYQKAAQQILSLAGAHPPEVGVILGSGLAGVAESFTDAVVLPYSEIDGFPPAGVEGHTGQLVMGKQGSCSVACLQGRWHAYEGHDLADLAVPIRALKAAGCKSLLITCAAGSLQKEMPPGSLMMLTDHINWPGLSPLIGPNDDEIGPRFTDLSNAYD
;
A
#
# COMPACT_ATOMS: atom_id res chain seq x y z
N MET A 1 14.27 -14.10 -8.45
CA MET A 1 13.57 -12.86 -8.07
C MET A 1 12.15 -13.21 -7.65
N SER A 2 11.78 -12.85 -6.43
CA SER A 2 10.42 -12.94 -5.90
C SER A 2 9.47 -12.00 -6.66
N ALA A 3 8.15 -12.15 -6.45
CA ALA A 3 7.13 -11.29 -7.05
C ALA A 3 7.36 -9.80 -6.71
N TYR A 4 7.64 -9.49 -5.44
CA TYR A 4 7.85 -8.11 -5.01
C TYR A 4 9.15 -7.50 -5.56
N GLN A 5 10.19 -8.29 -5.81
CA GLN A 5 11.44 -7.83 -6.42
C GLN A 5 11.24 -7.42 -7.89
N LYS A 6 10.41 -8.16 -8.64
CA LYS A 6 10.04 -7.81 -10.02
C LYS A 6 9.27 -6.49 -10.07
N ALA A 7 8.23 -6.37 -9.25
CA ALA A 7 7.44 -5.14 -9.13
C ALA A 7 8.32 -3.95 -8.73
N ALA A 8 9.20 -4.12 -7.72
CA ALA A 8 10.11 -3.06 -7.27
C ALA A 8 11.05 -2.60 -8.40
N GLN A 9 11.56 -3.50 -9.22
CA GLN A 9 12.41 -3.16 -10.35
C GLN A 9 11.66 -2.33 -11.40
N GLN A 10 10.39 -2.66 -11.70
CA GLN A 10 9.57 -1.86 -12.61
C GLN A 10 9.29 -0.46 -12.04
N ILE A 11 8.98 -0.37 -10.74
CA ILE A 11 8.78 0.90 -10.04
C ILE A 11 10.04 1.77 -10.12
N LEU A 12 11.21 1.21 -9.81
CA LEU A 12 12.49 1.91 -9.87
C LEU A 12 12.86 2.37 -11.28
N SER A 13 12.61 1.52 -12.28
CA SER A 13 12.87 1.84 -13.69
C SER A 13 12.09 3.08 -14.13
N LEU A 14 10.83 3.21 -13.70
CA LEU A 14 9.99 4.36 -14.01
C LEU A 14 10.32 5.60 -13.16
N ALA A 15 10.78 5.41 -11.93
CA ALA A 15 11.18 6.52 -11.04
C ALA A 15 12.47 7.22 -11.51
N GLY A 16 13.29 6.56 -12.33
CA GLY A 16 14.53 7.11 -12.87
C GLY A 16 15.48 7.55 -11.76
N ALA A 17 15.88 8.83 -11.75
CA ALA A 17 16.81 9.37 -10.77
C ALA A 17 16.17 9.70 -9.40
N HIS A 18 14.85 9.55 -9.25
CA HIS A 18 14.10 9.98 -8.06
C HIS A 18 13.26 8.82 -7.50
N PRO A 19 13.89 7.81 -6.86
CA PRO A 19 13.16 6.72 -6.25
C PRO A 19 12.14 7.25 -5.22
N PRO A 20 10.98 6.57 -5.05
CA PRO A 20 9.97 7.00 -4.11
C PRO A 20 10.47 6.90 -2.67
N GLU A 21 10.14 7.90 -1.86
CA GLU A 21 10.50 7.94 -0.44
C GLU A 21 9.32 7.54 0.45
N VAL A 22 8.10 7.83 -0.01
CA VAL A 22 6.86 7.55 0.72
C VAL A 22 5.94 6.70 -0.15
N GLY A 23 5.52 5.56 0.40
CA GLY A 23 4.41 4.78 -0.13
C GLY A 23 3.08 5.37 0.36
N VAL A 24 2.07 5.44 -0.50
CA VAL A 24 0.71 5.84 -0.10
C VAL A 24 -0.27 4.78 -0.58
N ILE A 25 -1.28 4.45 0.23
CA ILE A 25 -2.39 3.59 -0.17
C ILE A 25 -3.69 4.37 -0.03
N LEU A 26 -4.35 4.64 -1.15
CA LEU A 26 -5.61 5.36 -1.18
C LEU A 26 -6.78 4.39 -1.08
N GLY A 27 -7.57 4.55 -0.02
CA GLY A 27 -8.82 3.81 0.16
C GLY A 27 -10.00 4.40 -0.60
N SER A 28 -11.17 3.80 -0.38
CA SER A 28 -12.44 4.22 -0.95
C SER A 28 -12.70 5.71 -0.72
N GLY A 29 -13.04 6.45 -1.77
CA GLY A 29 -13.35 7.88 -1.71
C GLY A 29 -12.14 8.82 -1.67
N LEU A 30 -10.91 8.31 -1.63
CA LEU A 30 -9.68 9.14 -1.56
C LEU A 30 -8.83 9.08 -2.84
N ALA A 31 -9.31 8.40 -3.88
CA ALA A 31 -8.57 8.19 -5.12
C ALA A 31 -8.10 9.51 -5.78
N GLY A 32 -8.90 10.58 -5.68
CA GLY A 32 -8.58 11.90 -6.25
C GLY A 32 -7.36 12.59 -5.63
N VAL A 33 -6.83 12.12 -4.49
CA VAL A 33 -5.60 12.67 -3.89
C VAL A 33 -4.41 12.54 -4.86
N ALA A 34 -4.37 11.47 -5.66
CA ALA A 34 -3.29 11.24 -6.62
C ALA A 34 -3.25 12.28 -7.76
N GLU A 35 -4.35 12.99 -8.02
CA GLU A 35 -4.43 14.06 -9.03
C GLU A 35 -3.62 15.30 -8.64
N SER A 36 -3.28 15.44 -7.36
CA SER A 36 -2.46 16.55 -6.86
C SER A 36 -0.96 16.36 -7.07
N PHE A 37 -0.51 15.17 -7.48
CA PHE A 37 0.91 14.91 -7.67
C PHE A 37 1.45 15.58 -8.94
N THR A 38 2.60 16.23 -8.81
CA THR A 38 3.34 16.77 -9.95
C THR A 38 4.25 15.71 -10.55
N ASP A 39 4.61 15.85 -11.83
CA ASP A 39 5.45 14.90 -12.58
C ASP A 39 4.90 13.46 -12.53
N ALA A 40 3.57 13.30 -12.59
CA ALA A 40 2.93 12.03 -12.34
C ALA A 40 3.15 11.02 -13.48
N VAL A 41 3.51 9.79 -13.10
CA VAL A 41 3.58 8.61 -13.97
C VAL A 41 2.61 7.58 -13.45
N VAL A 42 1.73 7.09 -14.32
CA VAL A 42 0.69 6.12 -13.98
C VAL A 42 1.05 4.76 -14.57
N LEU A 43 0.94 3.71 -13.76
CA LEU A 43 1.14 2.32 -14.17
C LEU A 43 -0.04 1.47 -13.68
N PRO A 44 -0.85 0.90 -14.59
CA PRO A 44 -1.93 -0.02 -14.21
C PRO A 44 -1.39 -1.24 -13.46
N TYR A 45 -2.11 -1.73 -12.44
CA TYR A 45 -1.67 -2.93 -11.70
C TYR A 45 -1.49 -4.16 -12.59
N SER A 46 -2.27 -4.27 -13.66
CA SER A 46 -2.16 -5.36 -14.65
C SER A 46 -0.83 -5.37 -15.41
N GLU A 47 -0.09 -4.26 -15.40
CA GLU A 47 1.23 -4.13 -16.03
C GLU A 47 2.38 -4.30 -15.04
N ILE A 48 2.06 -4.52 -13.75
CA ILE A 48 3.04 -4.72 -12.68
C ILE A 48 3.19 -6.22 -12.39
N ASP A 49 4.34 -6.77 -12.74
CA ASP A 49 4.66 -8.18 -12.54
C ASP A 49 4.63 -8.52 -11.04
N GLY A 50 3.76 -9.48 -10.70
CA GLY A 50 3.61 -9.98 -9.34
C GLY A 50 2.51 -9.29 -8.54
N PHE A 51 1.89 -8.22 -9.04
CA PHE A 51 0.69 -7.68 -8.41
C PHE A 51 -0.49 -8.64 -8.61
N PRO A 52 -1.38 -8.78 -7.61
CA PRO A 52 -2.62 -9.51 -7.80
C PRO A 52 -3.53 -8.81 -8.82
N PRO A 53 -4.42 -9.55 -9.52
CA PRO A 53 -5.37 -8.94 -10.44
C PRO A 53 -6.22 -7.89 -9.71
N ALA A 54 -6.55 -6.78 -10.39
CA ALA A 54 -7.24 -5.65 -9.79
C ALA A 54 -8.55 -6.05 -9.07
N GLY A 55 -8.79 -5.43 -7.90
CA GLY A 55 -9.91 -5.74 -7.02
C GLY A 55 -11.24 -5.04 -7.34
N VAL A 56 -12.14 -4.97 -6.35
CA VAL A 56 -13.54 -4.49 -6.42
C VAL A 56 -13.73 -3.11 -7.08
N GLU A 57 -14.93 -2.92 -7.64
CA GLU A 57 -15.50 -1.65 -8.12
C GLU A 57 -15.20 -0.45 -7.17
N GLY A 58 -14.72 0.66 -7.74
CA GLY A 58 -14.31 1.86 -7.02
C GLY A 58 -12.80 1.98 -6.78
N HIS A 59 -12.02 0.94 -7.05
CA HIS A 59 -10.56 1.02 -7.11
C HIS A 59 -10.08 1.18 -8.56
N THR A 60 -9.43 2.31 -8.87
CA THR A 60 -8.87 2.56 -10.21
C THR A 60 -7.85 1.50 -10.62
N GLY A 61 -7.15 0.91 -9.65
CA GLY A 61 -6.27 -0.24 -9.89
C GLY A 61 -4.96 0.15 -10.57
N GLN A 62 -4.34 1.23 -10.09
CA GLN A 62 -3.11 1.76 -10.67
C GLN A 62 -2.15 2.29 -9.61
N LEU A 63 -0.86 2.19 -9.89
CA LEU A 63 0.20 2.88 -9.18
C LEU A 63 0.39 4.25 -9.82
N VAL A 64 0.35 5.30 -9.01
CA VAL A 64 0.70 6.67 -9.43
C VAL A 64 1.97 7.07 -8.71
N MET A 65 3.05 7.24 -9.46
CA MET A 65 4.28 7.86 -8.95
C MET A 65 4.28 9.33 -9.29
N GLY A 66 4.92 10.14 -8.46
CA GLY A 66 5.04 11.57 -8.72
C GLY A 66 5.66 12.26 -7.52
N LYS A 67 5.41 13.56 -7.41
CA LYS A 67 5.87 14.36 -6.28
C LYS A 67 4.72 15.05 -5.57
N GLN A 68 4.82 15.13 -4.25
CA GLN A 68 4.05 16.06 -3.44
C GLN A 68 5.02 17.03 -2.77
N GLY A 69 5.03 18.27 -3.25
CA GLY A 69 6.12 19.22 -2.92
C GLY A 69 7.48 18.65 -3.33
N SER A 70 8.42 18.54 -2.38
CA SER A 70 9.75 17.96 -2.63
C SER A 70 9.80 16.43 -2.43
N CYS A 71 8.71 15.81 -1.95
CA CYS A 71 8.69 14.39 -1.62
C CYS A 71 8.33 13.56 -2.86
N SER A 72 9.17 12.58 -3.21
CA SER A 72 8.84 11.56 -4.21
C SER A 72 7.90 10.51 -3.60
N VAL A 73 6.78 10.25 -4.25
CA VAL A 73 5.70 9.40 -3.73
C VAL A 73 5.40 8.27 -4.72
N ALA A 74 5.14 7.08 -4.21
CA ALA A 74 4.56 5.97 -4.95
C ALA A 74 3.21 5.61 -4.31
N CYS A 75 2.12 5.86 -5.04
CA CYS A 75 0.77 5.80 -4.52
C CYS A 75 -0.04 4.69 -5.18
N LEU A 76 -0.49 3.72 -4.38
CA LEU A 76 -1.45 2.70 -4.76
C LEU A 76 -2.86 3.32 -4.77
N GLN A 77 -3.37 3.65 -5.96
CA GLN A 77 -4.71 4.18 -6.15
C GLN A 77 -5.72 3.03 -6.16
N GLY A 78 -5.99 2.58 -4.95
CA GLY A 78 -6.81 1.44 -4.64
C GLY A 78 -6.02 0.27 -4.08
N ARG A 79 -6.73 -0.69 -3.51
CA ARG A 79 -6.14 -1.85 -2.83
C ARG A 79 -6.98 -3.09 -3.07
N TRP A 80 -6.45 -4.20 -2.57
CA TRP A 80 -7.11 -5.48 -2.46
C TRP A 80 -7.48 -5.76 -1.01
N HIS A 81 -8.48 -6.62 -0.83
CA HIS A 81 -9.01 -7.01 0.46
C HIS A 81 -9.13 -8.54 0.55
N ALA A 82 -9.00 -9.07 1.76
CA ALA A 82 -9.11 -10.50 2.00
C ALA A 82 -10.48 -11.08 1.60
N TYR A 83 -11.56 -10.29 1.68
CA TYR A 83 -12.90 -10.75 1.31
C TYR A 83 -13.06 -11.02 -0.20
N GLU A 84 -12.11 -10.57 -1.03
CA GLU A 84 -12.10 -10.81 -2.47
C GLU A 84 -11.57 -12.21 -2.82
N GLY A 85 -11.10 -12.97 -1.82
CA GLY A 85 -10.60 -14.33 -1.98
C GLY A 85 -9.13 -14.43 -2.35
N HIS A 86 -8.37 -13.33 -2.26
CA HIS A 86 -6.93 -13.33 -2.47
C HIS A 86 -6.18 -14.06 -1.35
N ASP A 87 -5.05 -14.68 -1.70
CA ASP A 87 -4.09 -15.13 -0.70
C ASP A 87 -3.49 -13.92 0.03
N LEU A 88 -3.40 -13.98 1.36
CA LEU A 88 -2.84 -12.90 2.18
C LEU A 88 -1.37 -12.63 1.83
N ALA A 89 -0.62 -13.65 1.39
CA ALA A 89 0.75 -13.48 0.95
C ALA A 89 0.85 -12.58 -0.30
N ASP A 90 -0.12 -12.69 -1.22
CA ASP A 90 -0.20 -11.85 -2.41
C ASP A 90 -0.55 -10.41 -2.06
N LEU A 91 -1.43 -10.22 -1.06
CA LEU A 91 -1.78 -8.87 -0.56
C LEU A 91 -0.57 -8.12 0.03
N ALA A 92 0.47 -8.83 0.47
CA ALA A 92 1.70 -8.22 0.98
C ALA A 92 2.69 -7.82 -0.12
N VAL A 93 2.55 -8.34 -1.35
CA VAL A 93 3.48 -8.08 -2.46
C VAL A 93 3.61 -6.59 -2.78
N PRO A 94 2.51 -5.80 -2.91
CA PRO A 94 2.63 -4.37 -3.17
C PRO A 94 3.39 -3.60 -2.09
N ILE A 95 3.19 -3.98 -0.82
CA ILE A 95 3.86 -3.32 0.32
C ILE A 95 5.37 -3.63 0.30
N ARG A 96 5.72 -4.90 0.07
CA ARG A 96 7.11 -5.35 -0.06
C ARG A 96 7.79 -4.70 -1.28
N ALA A 97 7.05 -4.53 -2.37
CA ALA A 97 7.55 -3.88 -3.58
C ALA A 97 7.85 -2.40 -3.34
N LEU A 98 6.96 -1.66 -2.67
CA LEU A 98 7.20 -0.26 -2.28
C LEU A 98 8.45 -0.14 -1.39
N LYS A 99 8.59 -1.02 -0.41
CA LYS A 99 9.77 -1.06 0.46
C LYS A 99 11.06 -1.32 -0.32
N ALA A 100 11.05 -2.33 -1.20
CA ALA A 100 12.19 -2.69 -2.03
C ALA A 100 12.52 -1.62 -3.10
N ALA A 101 11.53 -0.82 -3.49
CA ALA A 101 11.70 0.34 -4.39
C ALA A 101 12.24 1.59 -3.67
N GLY A 102 12.44 1.56 -2.35
CA GLY A 102 13.08 2.63 -1.60
C GLY A 102 12.18 3.38 -0.63
N CYS A 103 10.87 3.09 -0.58
CA CYS A 103 9.97 3.76 0.36
C CYS A 103 10.40 3.47 1.81
N LYS A 104 10.50 4.53 2.61
CA LYS A 104 10.88 4.48 4.03
C LYS A 104 9.68 4.56 4.95
N SER A 105 8.63 5.25 4.51
CA SER A 105 7.37 5.42 5.23
C SER A 105 6.20 4.98 4.36
N LEU A 106 5.11 4.56 5.00
CA LEU A 106 3.88 4.14 4.35
C LEU A 106 2.69 4.85 4.98
N LEU A 107 1.96 5.63 4.20
CA LEU A 107 0.70 6.24 4.61
C LEU A 107 -0.47 5.39 4.10
N ILE A 108 -1.26 4.85 5.02
CA ILE A 108 -2.42 4.01 4.69
C ILE A 108 -3.69 4.79 5.03
N THR A 109 -4.61 4.90 4.09
CA THR A 109 -5.90 5.57 4.29
C THR A 109 -7.05 4.58 4.10
N CYS A 110 -8.12 4.64 4.88
CA CYS A 110 -9.30 3.79 4.66
C CYS A 110 -10.59 4.53 4.98
N ALA A 111 -11.70 3.99 4.47
CA ALA A 111 -13.03 4.33 4.98
C ALA A 111 -13.38 3.34 6.10
N ALA A 112 -13.83 3.86 7.24
CA ALA A 112 -14.19 3.05 8.40
C ALA A 112 -15.50 3.56 9.03
N GLY A 113 -16.28 2.63 9.59
CA GLY A 113 -17.43 2.96 10.42
C GLY A 113 -16.99 3.31 11.83
N SER A 114 -17.49 4.43 12.36
CA SER A 114 -17.21 4.83 13.75
C SER A 114 -18.03 4.02 14.75
N LEU A 115 -17.39 3.60 15.84
CA LEU A 115 -18.07 3.10 17.05
C LEU A 115 -18.28 4.22 18.11
N GLN A 116 -17.70 5.40 17.87
CA GLN A 116 -17.82 6.59 18.71
C GLN A 116 -18.96 7.48 18.18
N LYS A 117 -19.94 7.79 19.02
CA LYS A 117 -21.15 8.55 18.62
C LYS A 117 -20.83 10.00 18.27
N GLU A 118 -19.81 10.54 18.91
CA GLU A 118 -19.25 11.88 18.75
C GLU A 118 -18.44 12.06 17.46
N MET A 119 -18.18 10.97 16.72
CA MET A 119 -17.42 10.99 15.48
C MET A 119 -18.35 10.71 14.28
N PRO A 120 -19.05 11.73 13.75
CA PRO A 120 -20.02 11.58 12.69
C PRO A 120 -19.37 11.25 11.33
N PRO A 121 -20.14 10.80 10.32
CA PRO A 121 -19.64 10.63 8.96
C PRO A 121 -18.91 11.87 8.43
N GLY A 122 -17.79 11.66 7.75
CA GLY A 122 -16.91 12.72 7.26
C GLY A 122 -15.79 13.14 8.23
N SER A 123 -15.79 12.63 9.47
CA SER A 123 -14.70 12.84 10.41
C SER A 123 -13.42 12.12 9.98
N LEU A 124 -12.27 12.67 10.37
CA LEU A 124 -10.96 12.03 10.22
C LEU A 124 -10.53 11.42 11.55
N MET A 125 -9.97 10.22 11.50
CA MET A 125 -9.38 9.51 12.64
C MET A 125 -7.96 9.09 12.29
N MET A 126 -7.01 9.40 13.18
CA MET A 126 -5.66 8.84 13.13
C MET A 126 -5.67 7.50 13.85
N LEU A 127 -5.17 6.45 13.19
CA LEU A 127 -5.03 5.13 13.81
C LEU A 127 -3.76 5.11 14.66
N THR A 128 -3.91 4.74 15.92
CA THR A 128 -2.77 4.60 16.86
C THR A 128 -2.52 3.14 17.25
N ASP A 129 -3.49 2.25 16.99
CA ASP A 129 -3.39 0.81 17.23
C ASP A 129 -4.48 0.08 16.43
N HIS A 130 -4.44 -1.26 16.40
CA HIS A 130 -5.47 -2.09 15.78
C HIS A 130 -5.77 -3.39 16.54
N ILE A 131 -6.99 -3.89 16.35
CA ILE A 131 -7.38 -5.25 16.76
C ILE A 131 -7.52 -6.11 15.51
N ASN A 132 -6.66 -7.11 15.36
CA ASN A 132 -6.77 -8.12 14.29
C ASN A 132 -7.82 -9.19 14.65
N TRP A 133 -9.10 -8.81 14.61
CA TRP A 133 -10.20 -9.71 14.96
C TRP A 133 -10.28 -10.98 14.10
N PRO A 134 -10.01 -10.93 12.77
CA PRO A 134 -10.03 -12.14 11.93
C PRO A 134 -8.91 -13.15 12.23
N GLY A 135 -7.86 -12.76 12.94
CA GLY A 135 -6.69 -13.61 13.18
C GLY A 135 -5.90 -13.95 11.90
N LEU A 136 -6.06 -13.14 10.86
CA LEU A 136 -5.42 -13.33 9.56
C LEU A 136 -4.07 -12.58 9.53
N SER A 137 -3.04 -13.18 8.94
CA SER A 137 -1.74 -12.52 8.81
C SER A 137 -1.04 -12.87 7.48
N PRO A 138 -0.47 -11.88 6.78
CA PRO A 138 0.35 -12.11 5.58
C PRO A 138 1.72 -12.75 5.90
N LEU A 139 2.03 -12.97 7.18
CA LEU A 139 3.28 -13.59 7.64
C LEU A 139 3.13 -15.09 7.92
N ILE A 140 1.94 -15.67 7.68
CA ILE A 140 1.73 -17.12 7.74
C ILE A 140 2.52 -17.78 6.59
N GLY A 141 3.21 -18.88 6.89
CA GLY A 141 4.08 -19.60 5.94
C GLY A 141 5.57 -19.45 6.25
N PRO A 142 6.47 -19.83 5.31
CA PRO A 142 7.92 -19.65 5.45
C PRO A 142 8.32 -18.17 5.60
N ASN A 143 9.39 -17.89 6.35
CA ASN A 143 9.93 -16.53 6.45
C ASN A 143 10.83 -16.20 5.25
N ASP A 144 10.80 -14.94 4.82
CA ASP A 144 11.80 -14.37 3.92
C ASP A 144 12.70 -13.43 4.74
N ASP A 145 13.92 -13.90 5.04
CA ASP A 145 14.89 -13.16 5.88
C ASP A 145 15.39 -11.87 5.20
N GLU A 146 15.18 -11.68 3.89
CA GLU A 146 15.46 -10.42 3.19
C GLU A 146 14.43 -9.33 3.52
N ILE A 147 13.24 -9.71 3.97
CA ILE A 147 12.15 -8.78 4.30
C ILE A 147 12.20 -8.36 5.77
N GLY A 148 12.41 -9.32 6.67
CA GLY A 148 12.38 -9.07 8.10
C GLY A 148 12.49 -10.32 8.96
N PRO A 149 12.50 -10.14 10.29
CA PRO A 149 12.64 -11.26 11.23
C PRO A 149 11.41 -12.16 11.21
N ARG A 150 11.60 -13.42 11.62
CA ARG A 150 10.50 -14.40 11.74
C ARG A 150 9.36 -13.94 12.66
N PHE A 151 9.69 -13.20 13.71
CA PHE A 151 8.76 -12.69 14.70
C PHE A 151 8.86 -11.17 14.72
N THR A 152 7.77 -10.51 14.36
CA THR A 152 7.68 -9.05 14.25
C THR A 152 6.98 -8.48 15.47
N ASP A 153 7.62 -7.54 16.14
CA ASP A 153 6.98 -6.76 17.19
C ASP A 153 5.99 -5.75 16.58
N LEU A 154 4.80 -5.64 17.18
CA LEU A 154 3.75 -4.71 16.76
C LEU A 154 3.49 -3.60 17.79
N SER A 155 4.27 -3.53 18.87
CA SER A 155 4.08 -2.54 19.93
C SER A 155 4.18 -1.09 19.45
N ASN A 156 4.91 -0.86 18.35
CA ASN A 156 5.05 0.43 17.68
C ASN A 156 4.72 0.32 16.17
N ALA A 157 3.62 -0.37 15.84
CA ALA A 157 3.19 -0.56 14.45
C ALA A 157 2.74 0.73 13.74
N TYR A 158 2.38 1.76 14.51
CA TYR A 158 2.02 3.10 14.05
C TYR A 158 2.99 4.09 14.71
N ASP A 159 3.86 4.73 13.90
CA ASP A 159 4.82 5.77 14.30
C ASP A 159 4.13 7.14 14.50
#